data_AF-A0A556PMB5-F1
#
_entry.id   AF-A0A556PMB5-F1
#
_cell.length_a   1.000
_cell.length_b   1.000
_cell.length_c   1.000
_cell.angle_alpha   90.00
_cell.angle_beta   90.00
_cell.angle_gamma   90.00
#
_symmetry.space_group_name_H-M   'P 1'
#
loop_
_entity.id
_entity.type
_entity.pdbx_description
1 polymer ?
#
loop_
_entity_poly.entity_id
_entity_poly.type
_entity_poly.pdbx_seq_one_letter_code
_entity_poly.pdbx_strand_id
1 'polypeptide(L)' 'MMMHGYDMGSFFGWGFLQLILIILLITFLFWVFNKSNESKMNSSEDQSIKILNERLARGEITVEEYDRLKRKINS' A
#
# COMPACT_ATOMS: atom_id res chain seq x y z
N MET A 1 27.67 44.67 22.96
CA MET A 1 28.31 43.56 22.23
C MET A 1 27.58 42.29 22.61
N MET A 2 27.20 41.53 21.59
CA MET A 2 26.37 40.33 21.66
C MET A 2 27.21 39.15 22.15
N MET A 3 26.64 38.28 22.98
CA MET A 3 27.12 36.91 23.14
C MET A 3 25.93 36.03 23.54
N HIS A 4 25.20 35.57 22.52
CA HIS A 4 24.27 34.46 22.65
C HIS A 4 25.09 33.20 22.96
N GLY A 5 25.06 32.78 24.22
CA GLY A 5 25.65 31.52 24.66
C GLY A 5 24.92 30.38 23.98
N TYR A 6 25.58 29.78 23.00
CA TYR A 6 25.07 28.64 22.26
C TYR A 6 24.87 27.47 23.22
N ASP A 7 23.61 27.11 23.29
CA ASP A 7 23.01 25.98 23.98
C ASP A 7 23.53 24.66 23.38
N MET A 8 24.80 24.35 23.68
CA MET A 8 25.53 23.19 23.14
C MET A 8 25.04 21.86 23.73
N GLY A 9 24.12 21.88 24.71
CA GLY A 9 23.46 20.70 25.27
C GLY A 9 22.06 20.43 24.70
N SER A 10 21.34 21.47 24.26
CA SER A 10 19.99 21.31 23.68
C SER A 10 19.98 20.58 22.34
N PHE A 11 21.01 20.73 21.51
CA PHE A 11 21.08 20.05 20.20
C PHE A 11 21.18 18.52 20.31
N PHE A 12 21.83 18.01 21.35
CA PHE A 12 22.02 16.57 21.51
C PHE A 12 20.79 15.86 22.12
N GLY A 13 20.00 16.55 22.95
CA GLY A 13 18.77 15.99 23.52
C GLY A 13 17.56 16.16 22.59
N TRP A 14 17.31 17.39 22.13
CA TRP A 14 16.17 17.70 21.28
C TRP A 14 16.39 17.28 19.82
N GLY A 15 17.60 17.45 19.29
CA GLY A 15 17.92 17.03 17.92
C GLY A 15 17.85 15.53 17.74
N PHE A 16 18.28 14.75 18.73
CA PHE A 16 18.24 13.29 18.66
C PHE A 16 16.81 12.74 18.76
N LEU A 17 15.97 13.32 19.62
CA LEU A 17 14.53 13.01 19.66
C LEU A 17 13.82 13.38 18.35
N GLN A 18 14.14 14.53 17.77
CA GLN A 18 13.60 14.97 16.48
C GLN A 18 13.99 14.00 15.34
N LEU A 19 15.24 13.53 15.32
CA LEU A 19 15.71 12.56 14.34
C LEU A 19 14.97 11.22 14.45
N ILE A 20 14.78 10.71 15.68
CA ILE A 20 14.02 9.48 15.92
C ILE A 20 12.58 9.62 15.42
N LEU A 21 11.92 10.75 15.70
CA LEU A 21 10.55 11.01 15.23
C LEU A 21 10.46 11.03 13.70
N ILE A 22 11.43 11.66 13.03
CA ILE A 22 11.50 11.70 11.57
C ILE A 22 11.70 10.31 10.96
N ILE A 23 12.60 9.52 11.52
CA ILE A 23 12.84 8.14 11.08
C ILE A 23 11.57 7.30 11.27
N LEU A 24 10.93 7.40 12.44
CA LEU A 24 9.69 6.69 12.74
C LEU A 24 8.57 7.06 11.77
N LEU A 25 8.43 8.36 11.45
CA LEU A 25 7.45 8.85 10.49
C LEU A 25 7.71 8.27 9.09
N ILE A 26 8.95 8.30 8.61
CA ILE A 26 9.31 7.75 7.30
C ILE A 26 9.04 6.24 7.24
N THR A 27 9.44 5.48 8.27
CA THR A 27 9.17 4.04 8.36
C THR A 27 7.68 3.74 8.42
N PHE A 28 6.90 4.55 9.14
CA PHE A 28 5.45 4.41 9.21
C PHE A 28 4.77 4.67 7.86
N LEU A 29 5.14 5.75 7.17
CA LEU A 29 4.65 6.02 5.81
C LEU A 29 5.03 4.87 4.87
N PHE A 30 6.30 4.43 4.90
CA PHE A 30 6.75 3.32 4.06
C PHE A 30 5.96 2.04 4.36
N TRP A 31 5.72 1.69 5.63
CA TRP A 31 4.92 0.52 5.98
C TRP A 31 3.48 0.61 5.49
N VAL A 32 2.82 1.77 5.61
CA VAL A 32 1.46 1.99 5.10
C VAL A 32 1.41 1.86 3.57
N PHE A 33 2.33 2.48 2.85
CA PHE A 33 2.39 2.39 1.37
C PHE A 33 2.87 1.02 0.87
N ASN A 34 3.72 0.33 1.62
CA ASN A 34 4.20 -1.00 1.23
C ASN A 34 3.16 -2.08 1.55
N LYS A 35 2.28 -1.86 2.53
CA LYS A 35 1.12 -2.71 2.81
C LYS A 35 0.07 -2.67 1.69
N SER A 36 0.01 -1.59 0.90
CA SER A 36 -0.78 -1.56 -0.35
C SER A 36 -0.14 -2.30 -1.54
N ASN A 37 1.11 -2.75 -1.44
CA ASN A 37 1.77 -3.53 -2.50
C ASN A 37 1.72 -5.04 -2.27
N GLU A 38 1.40 -5.51 -1.06
CA GLU A 38 1.17 -6.95 -0.79
C GLU A 38 -0.18 -7.47 -1.29
N SER A 39 -1.08 -6.60 -1.77
CA SER A 39 -2.34 -7.03 -2.41
C SER A 39 -2.21 -7.25 -3.93
N LYS A 40 -0.99 -7.28 -4.49
CA LYS A 40 -0.82 -7.57 -5.93
C LYS A 40 -1.02 -9.04 -6.30
N MET A 41 -0.96 -9.97 -5.35
CA MET A 41 -1.25 -11.38 -5.65
C MET A 41 -2.74 -11.61 -5.96
N ASN A 42 -3.64 -10.80 -5.39
CA ASN A 42 -5.07 -10.82 -5.70
C ASN A 42 -5.48 -9.92 -6.88
N SER A 43 -4.57 -9.04 -7.34
CA SER A 43 -4.90 -8.11 -8.43
C SER A 43 -5.15 -8.82 -9.75
N SER A 44 -4.41 -9.90 -10.05
CA SER A 44 -4.63 -10.68 -11.27
C SER A 44 -5.94 -11.46 -11.25
N GLU A 45 -6.33 -11.99 -10.09
CA GLU A 45 -7.61 -12.68 -9.90
C GLU A 45 -8.78 -11.69 -10.05
N ASP A 46 -8.70 -10.54 -9.38
CA ASP A 46 -9.74 -9.52 -9.41
C ASP A 46 -9.91 -8.92 -10.83
N GLN A 47 -8.81 -8.72 -11.56
CA GLN A 47 -8.87 -8.35 -12.98
C GLN A 47 -9.50 -9.43 -13.85
N SER A 48 -9.18 -10.71 -13.61
CA SER A 48 -9.74 -11.84 -14.37
C SER A 48 -11.25 -11.98 -14.14
N ILE A 49 -11.69 -11.86 -12.89
CA ILE A 49 -13.13 -11.86 -12.52
C ILE A 49 -13.84 -10.66 -13.14
N LYS A 50 -13.21 -9.47 -13.16
CA LYS A 50 -13.77 -8.27 -13.75
C LYS A 50 -13.99 -8.41 -15.26
N ILE A 51 -13.05 -9.02 -15.97
CA ILE A 51 -13.19 -9.33 -17.41
C ILE A 51 -14.33 -10.33 -17.64
N LEU A 52 -14.46 -11.37 -16.82
CA LEU A 52 -15.57 -12.33 -16.93
C LEU A 52 -16.93 -11.66 -16.75
N ASN A 53 -17.07 -10.78 -15.75
CA ASN A 53 -18.31 -10.04 -15.51
C ASN A 53 -18.68 -9.14 -16.70
N GLU A 54 -17.69 -8.46 -17.28
CA GLU A 54 -17.93 -7.58 -18.44
C GLU A 54 -18.41 -8.37 -19.65
N ARG A 55 -17.83 -9.54 -19.93
CA ARG A 55 -18.24 -10.40 -21.05
C ARG A 55 -19.64 -11.00 -20.84
N LEU A 56 -19.99 -11.33 -19.60
CA LEU A 56 -21.35 -11.78 -19.26
C LEU A 56 -22.37 -10.65 -19.45
N ALA A 57 -22.05 -9.43 -19.02
CA ALA A 57 -22.91 -8.26 -19.20
C ALA A 57 -23.11 -7.89 -20.68
N ARG A 58 -22.09 -8.12 -21.52
CA ARG A 58 -22.17 -7.98 -22.97
C ARG A 58 -22.93 -9.13 -23.64
N GLY A 59 -23.23 -10.22 -22.93
CA GLY A 59 -23.85 -11.42 -23.47
C GLY A 59 -22.92 -12.25 -24.37
N GLU A 60 -21.61 -12.02 -24.30
CA GLU A 60 -20.61 -12.77 -25.08
C GLU A 60 -20.38 -14.18 -24.53
N ILE A 61 -20.71 -14.40 -23.26
CA ILE A 61 -20.63 -15.70 -22.57
C ILE A 61 -21.93 -15.99 -21.85
N THR A 62 -22.25 -17.26 -21.71
CA THR A 62 -23.39 -17.73 -20.93
C THR A 62 -23.07 -17.77 -19.43
N VAL A 63 -24.10 -17.79 -18.60
CA VAL A 63 -23.96 -17.91 -17.13
C VAL A 63 -23.23 -19.21 -16.75
N GLU A 64 -23.45 -20.29 -17.50
CA GLU A 64 -22.79 -21.58 -17.28
C GLU A 64 -21.28 -21.53 -17.56
N GLU A 65 -20.88 -20.86 -18.64
CA GLU A 65 -19.48 -20.64 -18.98
C GLU A 65 -18.78 -19.74 -17.96
N TYR A 66 -19.45 -18.67 -17.53
CA TYR A 66 -18.96 -17.79 -16.48
C TYR A 66 -18.64 -18.57 -15.19
N ASP A 67 -19.57 -19.43 -14.76
CA ASP A 67 -19.44 -20.18 -13.51
C ASP A 67 -18.33 -21.24 -13.58
N ARG A 68 -18.12 -21.86 -14.75
CA ARG A 68 -16.97 -22.75 -15.02
C ARG A 68 -15.64 -22.01 -14.97
N LEU A 69 -15.56 -20.81 -15.54
CA LEU A 69 -14.32 -20.02 -15.57
C LEU A 69 -13.99 -19.43 -14.20
N LYS A 70 -15.00 -18.96 -13.47
CA LYS A 70 -14.85 -18.47 -12.09
C LYS A 70 -14.28 -19.54 -11.17
N ARG A 71 -14.78 -20.79 -11.27
CA ARG A 71 -14.25 -21.93 -10.52
C ARG A 71 -12.79 -22.28 -10.86
N LYS A 72 -12.37 -22.04 -12.11
CA LYS A 72 -10.97 -22.29 -12.54
C LYS A 72 -9.99 -21.22 -12.06
N ILE A 73 -10.46 -20.00 -11.78
CA ILE A 73 -9.62 -18.88 -11.33
C ILE A 73 -9.36 -18.95 -9.83
N ASN A 74 -10.35 -19.39 -9.04
CA ASN A 74 -10.27 -19.52 -7.58
C ASN A 74 -9.82 -20.92 -7.14
N SER A 75 -9.03 -21.63 -7.95
CA SER A 75 -8.55 -22.99 -7.69
C SER A 75 -7.07 -23.10 -7.99
#